data_AF-A0A522FA53-F1
#
_entry.id   AF-A0A522FA53-F1
#
_cell.length_a   1.000
_cell.length_b   1.000
_cell.length_c   1.000
_cell.angle_alpha   90.00
_cell.angle_beta   90.00
_cell.angle_gamma   90.00
#
_symmetry.space_group_name_H-M   'P 1'
#
loop_
_entity.id
_entity.type
_entity.pdbx_description
1 polymer ?
#
loop_
_entity_poly.entity_id
_entity_poly.type
_entity_poly.pdbx_seq_one_letter_code
_entity_poly.pdbx_strand_id
1 'polypeptide(L)' 'MIKIIGYTFLLFSCLLWGLIFIIPWFDFSKSQIAGITTALIIAGEILFYVSIIFIGKSFIDKIKNKLKFWKTKPPSDQ' A
#
# COMPACT_ATOMS: atom_id res chain seq x y z
N MET A 1 -1.44 19.30 -7.42
CA MET A 1 -1.19 18.23 -8.42
C MET A 1 -0.28 17.13 -7.86
N ILE A 2 0.91 17.43 -7.30
CA ILE A 2 1.81 16.45 -6.65
C ILE A 2 1.14 15.50 -5.65
N LYS A 3 0.18 16.01 -4.85
CA LYS A 3 -0.57 15.17 -3.90
C LYS A 3 -1.36 14.06 -4.60
N ILE A 4 -2.03 14.36 -5.71
CA ILE A 4 -2.83 13.39 -6.48
C ILE A 4 -1.91 12.31 -7.07
N ILE A 5 -0.76 12.69 -7.61
CA ILE A 5 0.24 11.75 -8.13
C ILE A 5 0.67 10.75 -7.06
N GLY A 6 0.97 11.24 -5.85
CA GLY A 6 1.33 10.37 -4.74
C GLY A 6 0.19 9.43 -4.31
N TYR A 7 -1.07 9.90 -4.26
CA TYR A 7 -2.22 9.03 -3.97
C TYR A 7 -2.45 7.98 -5.07
N THR A 8 -2.27 8.34 -6.34
CA THR A 8 -2.40 7.40 -7.47
C THR A 8 -1.32 6.33 -7.39
N PHE A 9 -0.07 6.69 -7.12
CA PHE A 9 1.01 5.72 -6.95
C PHE A 9 0.79 4.79 -5.74
N LEU A 10 0.27 5.34 -4.63
CA LEU A 10 -0.09 4.56 -3.44
C LEU A 10 -1.17 3.51 -3.76
N LEU A 11 -2.23 3.94 -4.47
CA LEU A 11 -3.28 3.04 -4.93
C LEU A 11 -2.71 1.96 -5.87
N PHE A 12 -1.81 2.35 -6.76
CA PHE A 12 -1.14 1.42 -7.69
C PHE A 12 -0.30 0.37 -6.95
N SER A 13 0.46 0.77 -5.92
CA SER A 13 1.22 -0.16 -5.08
C SER A 13 0.30 -1.16 -4.35
N CYS A 14 -0.86 -0.70 -3.87
CA CYS A 14 -1.86 -1.56 -3.26
C CYS A 14 -2.46 -2.55 -4.27
N LEU A 15 -2.66 -2.13 -5.52
CA LEU A 15 -3.08 -3.01 -6.61
C LEU A 15 -2.00 -4.05 -6.98
N LEU A 16 -0.71 -3.67 -6.99
CA LEU A 16 0.38 -4.64 -7.18
C LEU A 16 0.36 -5.73 -6.10
N TRP A 17 0.09 -5.34 -4.85
CA TRP A 17 -0.08 -6.29 -3.75
C TRP A 17 -1.27 -7.24 -3.95
N GLY A 18 -2.42 -6.71 -4.40
CA GLY A 18 -3.58 -7.53 -4.75
C GLY A 18 -3.31 -8.48 -5.91
N LEU A 19 -2.50 -8.06 -6.89
CA LEU A 19 -2.17 -8.87 -8.06
C LEU A 19 -1.36 -10.12 -7.70
N ILE A 20 -0.51 -10.05 -6.66
CA ILE A 20 0.24 -11.22 -6.13
C ILE A 20 -0.69 -12.37 -5.76
N PHE A 21 -1.88 -12.06 -5.24
CA PHE A 21 -2.86 -13.07 -4.84
C PHE A 21 -3.46 -13.84 -6.03
N ILE A 22 -3.39 -13.24 -7.22
CA ILE A 22 -3.89 -13.81 -8.49
C ILE A 22 -2.78 -14.52 -9.28
N ILE A 23 -1.49 -14.24 -9.01
CA ILE A 23 -0.37 -14.96 -9.63
C ILE A 23 -0.46 -16.50 -9.49
N PRO A 24 -0.80 -17.09 -8.32
CA PRO A 24 -0.88 -18.54 -8.20
C PRO A 24 -2.06 -19.17 -8.96
N TRP A 25 -2.97 -18.36 -9.51
CA TRP A 25 -4.02 -18.82 -10.42
C TRP A 25 -3.56 -18.94 -11.88
N PHE A 26 -2.36 -18.45 -12.22
CA PHE A 26 -1.76 -18.65 -13.53
C PHE A 26 -0.97 -19.97 -13.58
N ASP A 27 -0.95 -20.61 -14.75
CA ASP A 27 -0.26 -21.89 -15.03
C ASP A 27 1.27 -21.72 -15.16
N PHE A 28 1.90 -20.99 -14.25
CA PHE A 28 3.35 -20.79 -14.22
C PHE A 28 4.05 -21.87 -13.39
N SER A 29 5.33 -22.13 -13.68
CA SER A 29 6.13 -23.04 -12.87
C SER A 29 6.37 -22.48 -11.46
N LYS A 30 6.47 -23.34 -10.44
CA LYS A 30 6.65 -22.94 -9.03
C LYS A 30 7.83 -21.98 -8.80
N SER A 31 8.93 -22.19 -9.51
CA SER A 31 10.11 -21.32 -9.45
C SER A 31 9.85 -19.92 -10.02
N GLN A 32 9.09 -19.86 -11.13
CA GLN A 32 8.71 -18.60 -11.77
C GLN A 32 7.72 -17.82 -10.89
N ILE A 33 6.73 -18.50 -10.30
CA ILE A 33 5.77 -17.89 -9.38
C ILE A 33 6.50 -17.26 -8.19
N ALA A 34 7.43 -17.99 -7.56
CA ALA A 34 8.21 -17.48 -6.44
C ALA A 34 9.08 -16.27 -6.83
N GLY A 35 9.75 -16.32 -7.99
CA GLY A 35 10.57 -15.22 -8.49
C GLY A 35 9.76 -13.97 -8.81
N ILE A 36 8.66 -14.12 -9.55
CA ILE A 36 7.79 -13.01 -9.94
C ILE A 36 7.13 -12.40 -8.70
N THR A 37 6.63 -13.23 -7.79
CA THR A 37 6.01 -12.77 -6.54
C THR A 37 6.99 -11.96 -5.72
N THR A 38 8.22 -12.48 -5.50
CA THR A 38 9.26 -11.78 -4.74
C THR A 38 9.64 -10.45 -5.40
N ALA A 39 9.81 -10.43 -6.72
CA ALA A 39 10.11 -9.22 -7.46
C ALA A 39 8.97 -8.19 -7.35
N LEU A 40 7.71 -8.63 -7.44
CA LEU A 40 6.53 -7.76 -7.30
C LEU A 40 6.41 -7.18 -5.90
N ILE A 41 6.71 -7.97 -4.85
CA ILE A 41 6.70 -7.51 -3.46
C ILE A 41 7.74 -6.41 -3.29
N ILE A 42 8.98 -6.66 -3.69
CA ILE A 42 10.08 -5.69 -3.55
C ILE A 42 9.77 -4.41 -4.33
N ALA A 43 9.34 -4.53 -5.58
CA ALA A 43 8.95 -3.38 -6.40
C ALA A 43 7.76 -2.61 -5.78
N GLY A 44 6.77 -3.34 -5.26
CA GLY A 44 5.60 -2.79 -4.58
C GLY A 44 5.97 -2.02 -3.31
N GLU A 45 6.88 -2.55 -2.49
CA GLU A 45 7.40 -1.88 -1.29
C GLU A 45 8.18 -0.61 -1.65
N ILE A 46 9.11 -0.67 -2.61
CA ILE A 46 9.87 0.50 -3.04
C ILE A 46 8.93 1.59 -3.56
N LEU A 47 7.96 1.23 -4.41
CA LEU A 47 6.98 2.16 -4.95
C LEU A 47 6.08 2.75 -3.86
N PHE A 48 5.74 1.96 -2.84
CA PHE A 48 4.98 2.40 -1.67
C PHE A 48 5.75 3.45 -0.87
N TYR A 49 7.02 3.19 -0.53
CA TYR A 49 7.85 4.14 0.19
C TYR A 49 8.07 5.43 -0.60
N VAL A 50 8.35 5.33 -1.90
CA VAL A 50 8.47 6.48 -2.79
C VAL A 50 7.17 7.29 -2.82
N SER A 51 6.02 6.63 -2.87
CA SER A 51 4.71 7.30 -2.79
C SER A 51 4.53 8.06 -1.49
N ILE A 52 4.85 7.44 -0.35
CA ILE A 52 4.74 8.10 0.96
C ILE A 52 5.64 9.33 1.03
N ILE A 53 6.87 9.23 0.52
CA ILE A 53 7.81 10.36 0.46
C ILE A 53 7.23 11.48 -0.41
N PHE A 54 6.64 11.15 -1.57
CA PHE A 54 6.07 12.12 -2.50
C PHE A 54 4.78 12.79 -1.98
N ILE A 55 3.92 12.06 -1.26
CA ILE A 55 2.73 12.66 -0.62
C ILE A 55 3.13 13.52 0.60
N GLY A 56 4.21 13.14 1.29
CA GLY A 56 4.86 13.92 2.33
C GLY A 56 4.02 14.12 3.61
N LYS A 57 4.36 15.15 4.40
CA LYS A 57 3.72 15.45 5.70
C LYS A 57 2.20 15.49 5.64
N SER A 58 1.61 15.95 4.53
CA SER A 58 0.15 16.02 4.36
C SER A 58 -0.56 14.66 4.47
N PHE A 59 0.11 13.55 4.13
CA PHE A 59 -0.42 12.19 4.32
C PHE A 59 -0.18 11.70 5.75
N ILE A 60 1.02 11.92 6.29
CA ILE A 60 1.36 11.55 7.66
C ILE A 60 0.46 12.28 8.65
N ASP A 61 0.14 13.56 8.43
CA ASP A 61 -0.80 14.32 9.24
C ASP A 61 -2.22 13.75 9.13
N LYS A 62 -2.67 13.35 7.93
CA LYS A 62 -3.98 12.67 7.76
C LYS A 62 -4.02 11.30 8.44
N ILE A 63 -2.97 10.49 8.31
CA ILE A 63 -2.85 9.19 8.99
C ILE A 63 -2.81 9.41 10.50
N LYS A 64 -1.96 10.31 11.00
CA LYS A 64 -1.89 10.64 12.43
C LYS A 64 -3.22 11.11 12.96
N ASN A 65 -3.96 11.92 12.20
CA ASN A 65 -5.28 12.40 12.60
C ASN A 65 -6.30 11.26 12.63
N LYS A 66 -6.32 10.36 11.62
CA LYS A 66 -7.17 9.16 11.62
C LYS A 66 -6.80 8.17 12.74
N LEU A 67 -5.51 7.98 13.01
CA LEU A 67 -5.00 7.07 14.03
C LEU A 67 -5.27 7.62 15.44
N LYS A 68 -5.13 8.94 15.65
CA LYS A 68 -5.57 9.63 16.88
C LYS A 68 -7.07 9.44 17.09
N PHE A 69 -7.88 9.60 16.04
CA PHE A 69 -9.32 9.36 16.10
C PHE A 69 -9.67 7.92 16.53
N TRP A 70 -8.80 6.96 16.18
CA TRP A 70 -8.93 5.56 16.63
C TRP A 70 -8.57 5.36 18.11
N LYS A 71 -7.66 6.17 18.67
CA LYS A 71 -7.35 6.17 20.11
C LYS A 71 -8.39 6.90 20.97
N THR A 72 -9.24 7.74 20.38
CA THR A 72 -10.25 8.53 21.10
C THR A 72 -11.67 8.09 20.78
N LYS A 73 -11.92 6.79 20.60
CA LYS A 73 -13.27 6.29 20.92
C LYS A 73 -13.33 6.24 22.45
N PRO A 74 -13.97 7.21 23.14
CA PRO A 74 -14.39 6.95 24.51
C PRO A 74 -15.34 5.74 24.50
N PRO A 75 -15.40 4.96 25.58
CA PRO A 75 -16.32 3.85 25.70
C PRO A 75 -17.74 4.35 25.42
N SER A 76 -18.47 3.59 24.62
CA SER A 76 -19.91 3.73 24.46
C SER A 76 -20.57 3.42 25.80
N ASP A 77 -20.82 4.46 26.58
CA ASP A 77 -21.86 4.48 27.61
C ASP A 77 -23.13 5.02 26.95
N GLN A 78 -23.91 4.11 26.39
CA GLN A 78 -25.38 4.20 26.29
C GLN A 78 -25.95 2.79 26.11
#